data_AF-A0A7S0YUP1-F1
#
_entry.id   AF-A0A7S0YUP1-F1
#
_cell.length_a   1.000
_cell.length_b   1.000
_cell.length_c   1.000
_cell.angle_alpha   90.00
_cell.angle_beta   90.00
_cell.angle_gamma   90.00
#
_symmetry.space_group_name_H-M   'P 1'
#
loop_
_entity.id
_entity.type
_entity.pdbx_description
1 polymer ?
#
loop_
_entity_poly.entity_id
_entity_poly.type
_entity_poly.pdbx_seq_one_letter_code
_entity_poly.pdbx_strand_id
1 'polypeptide(L)'
;LSPSVSALSTVSIFVSNNGGLDQSQSLSFTYYSEGDTCPVSSGSQCGAYGTCASSRCECNRGYSGLGCTLLPSISFVSPSLGYATGGTTVSLRGLFLGGGCCTSLTAGAELRFISDPAKRSQSSYTIYWGGQAGTAITGSYDSTNDVVKFQSPAATVGTKVSLEMTFDGGASFVSNGAQFEVVDFPTVLSVYPTSGPRAGDTQVTVTGTLFHD
;
A
#
# COMPACT_ATOMS: atom_id res chain seq x y z
N LEU A 1 -19.69 5.33 -42.92
CA LEU A 1 -18.49 6.01 -42.41
C LEU A 1 -18.47 5.79 -40.91
N SER A 2 -17.65 4.85 -40.46
CA SER A 2 -17.44 4.52 -39.04
C SER A 2 -16.90 5.75 -38.30
N PRO A 3 -17.32 6.05 -37.06
CA PRO A 3 -16.83 7.23 -36.37
C PRO A 3 -15.36 7.04 -36.00
N SER A 4 -14.63 8.14 -36.15
CA SER A 4 -13.21 8.34 -35.92
C SER A 4 -12.73 7.77 -34.59
N VAL A 5 -11.63 7.01 -34.66
CA VAL A 5 -10.79 6.63 -33.52
C VAL A 5 -10.34 7.91 -32.81
N SER A 6 -10.73 8.09 -31.55
CA SER A 6 -10.29 9.21 -30.73
C SER A 6 -8.79 9.11 -30.44
N ALA A 7 -8.07 10.21 -30.67
CA ALA A 7 -6.62 10.26 -30.55
C ALA A 7 -6.20 10.36 -29.08
N LEU A 8 -5.82 9.22 -28.48
CA LEU A 8 -5.06 9.22 -27.23
C LEU A 8 -3.81 10.08 -27.42
N SER A 9 -3.69 11.13 -26.62
CA SER A 9 -2.52 11.99 -26.63
C SER A 9 -1.71 11.75 -25.36
N THR A 10 -0.42 11.46 -25.54
CA THR A 10 0.52 11.22 -24.45
C THR A 10 1.46 12.41 -24.32
N VAL A 11 1.65 12.91 -23.10
CA VAL A 11 2.68 13.90 -22.78
C VAL A 11 3.66 13.31 -21.77
N SER A 12 4.94 13.67 -21.90
CA SER A 12 5.94 13.32 -20.89
C SER A 12 5.89 14.36 -19.77
N ILE A 13 5.67 13.88 -18.54
CA ILE A 13 5.79 14.66 -17.31
C ILE A 13 7.20 14.45 -16.76
N PHE A 14 7.83 15.55 -16.36
CA PHE A 14 9.06 15.53 -15.59
C PHE A 14 8.71 15.90 -14.15
N VAL A 15 9.08 15.02 -13.20
CA VAL A 15 8.89 15.29 -11.77
C VAL A 15 10.20 15.84 -11.22
N SER A 16 10.14 16.89 -10.40
CA SER A 16 11.30 17.46 -9.71
C SER A 16 11.01 17.56 -8.22
N ASN A 17 11.95 17.12 -7.39
CA ASN A 17 11.84 17.16 -5.92
C ASN A 17 12.45 18.43 -5.31
N ASN A 18 13.05 19.31 -6.13
CA ASN A 18 13.76 20.50 -5.69
C ASN A 18 13.44 21.76 -6.51
N GLY A 19 12.48 21.68 -7.44
CA GLY A 19 12.07 22.81 -8.29
C GLY A 19 13.05 23.15 -9.42
N GLY A 20 14.12 22.35 -9.62
CA GLY A 20 15.05 22.45 -10.75
C GLY A 20 14.75 21.44 -11.87
N LEU A 21 15.42 21.59 -13.03
CA LEU A 21 15.38 20.62 -14.15
C LEU A 21 16.24 19.36 -13.90
N ASP A 22 16.45 19.00 -12.64
CA ASP A 22 17.08 17.71 -12.29
C ASP A 22 16.04 16.62 -12.58
N GLN A 23 16.10 16.06 -13.79
CA GLN A 23 15.09 15.13 -14.31
C GLN A 23 14.95 13.91 -13.40
N SER A 24 13.95 13.89 -12.52
CA SER A 24 13.52 12.67 -11.86
C SER A 24 12.44 12.04 -12.75
N GLN A 25 12.82 10.98 -13.46
CA GLN A 25 11.99 10.10 -14.31
C GLN A 25 10.96 10.76 -15.25
N SER A 26 11.07 10.47 -16.56
CA SER A 26 9.97 10.75 -17.49
C SER A 26 8.81 9.80 -17.23
N LEU A 27 7.65 10.34 -16.85
CA LEU A 27 6.40 9.59 -16.74
C LEU A 27 5.49 9.98 -17.91
N SER A 28 4.90 8.99 -18.59
CA SER A 28 3.92 9.23 -19.63
C SER A 28 2.54 9.46 -19.02
N PHE A 29 1.91 10.58 -19.33
CA PHE A 29 0.54 10.87 -18.96
C PHE A 29 -0.35 10.90 -20.20
N THR A 30 -1.44 10.15 -20.15
CA THR A 30 -2.42 10.04 -21.23
C THR A 30 -3.69 10.75 -20.79
N TYR A 31 -4.21 11.66 -21.62
CA TYR A 31 -5.47 12.36 -21.37
C TYR A 31 -6.51 12.06 -22.44
N TYR A 32 -7.78 12.29 -22.09
CA TYR A 32 -8.96 12.08 -22.93
C TYR A 32 -9.70 13.39 -23.14
N SER A 33 -10.36 13.51 -24.29
CA SER A 33 -11.35 14.55 -24.55
C SER A 33 -12.74 14.14 -24.05
N GLU A 34 -13.54 15.12 -23.59
CA GLU A 34 -14.98 14.90 -23.40
C GLU A 34 -15.60 14.49 -24.75
N GLY A 35 -16.11 13.24 -24.83
CA GLY A 35 -16.66 12.65 -26.06
C GLY A 35 -16.02 11.33 -26.50
N ASP A 36 -14.95 10.88 -25.83
CA ASP A 36 -14.27 9.62 -26.15
C ASP A 36 -15.03 8.38 -25.63
N THR A 37 -14.84 7.21 -26.26
CA THR A 37 -15.30 5.95 -25.68
C THR A 37 -14.36 5.54 -24.54
N CYS A 38 -14.91 5.00 -23.44
CA CYS A 38 -14.05 4.51 -22.37
C CYS A 38 -13.03 3.48 -22.88
N PRO A 39 -11.81 3.46 -22.29
CA PRO A 39 -10.76 2.53 -22.67
C PRO A 39 -11.22 1.08 -22.70
N VAL A 40 -10.90 0.38 -23.80
CA VAL A 40 -10.97 -1.08 -23.86
C VAL A 40 -9.60 -1.62 -23.52
N SER A 41 -9.53 -2.44 -22.49
CA SER A 41 -8.30 -3.09 -22.03
C SER A 41 -8.62 -4.52 -21.66
N SER A 42 -7.68 -5.44 -21.86
CA SER A 42 -7.91 -6.88 -21.65
C SER A 42 -9.17 -7.42 -22.37
N GLY A 43 -9.53 -6.86 -23.53
CA GLY A 43 -10.68 -7.27 -24.33
C GLY A 43 -12.05 -6.76 -23.87
N SER A 44 -12.12 -5.98 -22.77
CA SER A 44 -13.38 -5.47 -22.21
C SER A 44 -13.29 -3.96 -21.95
N GLN A 45 -14.44 -3.27 -22.01
CA GLN A 45 -14.53 -1.88 -21.57
C GLN A 45 -14.12 -1.79 -20.10
N CYS A 46 -13.18 -0.91 -19.78
CA CYS A 46 -12.60 -0.77 -18.44
C CYS A 46 -12.06 -2.08 -17.86
N GLY A 47 -11.50 -2.96 -18.70
CA GLY A 47 -10.80 -4.16 -18.22
C GLY A 47 -11.72 -5.23 -17.64
N ALA A 48 -13.05 -5.05 -17.70
CA ALA A 48 -14.05 -5.75 -16.89
C ALA A 48 -13.97 -5.48 -15.36
N TYR A 49 -13.03 -4.64 -14.93
CA TYR A 49 -12.80 -4.28 -13.53
C TYR A 49 -13.16 -2.82 -13.25
N GLY A 50 -14.11 -2.27 -13.99
CA GLY A 50 -14.60 -0.91 -13.78
C GLY A 50 -15.84 -0.62 -14.62
N THR A 51 -16.52 0.45 -14.26
CA THR A 51 -17.67 0.98 -14.98
C THR A 51 -17.25 2.16 -15.84
N CYS A 52 -17.82 2.27 -17.04
CA CYS A 52 -17.61 3.44 -17.90
C CYS A 52 -18.56 4.56 -17.50
N ALA A 53 -18.03 5.73 -17.15
CA ALA A 53 -18.79 6.94 -16.86
C ALA A 53 -18.15 8.14 -17.55
N SER A 54 -18.91 8.86 -18.38
CA SER A 54 -18.47 10.09 -19.07
C SER A 54 -17.09 9.96 -19.76
N SER A 55 -16.88 8.90 -20.55
CA SER A 55 -15.62 8.63 -21.27
C SER A 55 -14.45 8.19 -20.38
N ARG A 56 -14.68 7.96 -19.09
CA ARG A 56 -13.67 7.58 -18.10
C ARG A 56 -14.03 6.26 -17.41
N CYS A 57 -13.01 5.46 -17.12
CA CYS A 57 -13.18 4.26 -16.31
C CYS A 57 -13.17 4.56 -14.81
N GLU A 58 -14.23 4.14 -14.14
CA GLU A 58 -14.36 4.10 -12.69
C GLU A 58 -14.03 2.69 -12.21
N CYS A 59 -12.79 2.50 -11.74
CA CYS A 59 -12.32 1.16 -11.42
C CYS A 59 -12.99 0.58 -10.17
N ASN A 60 -13.19 -0.73 -10.17
CA ASN A 60 -13.56 -1.50 -9.00
C ASN A 60 -12.44 -1.44 -7.95
N ARG A 61 -12.75 -1.91 -6.74
CA ARG A 61 -11.78 -1.99 -5.65
C ARG A 61 -10.64 -2.95 -6.01
N GLY A 62 -9.40 -2.54 -5.73
CA GLY A 62 -8.21 -3.32 -6.11
C GLY A 62 -7.75 -3.13 -7.55
N TYR A 63 -8.36 -2.19 -8.28
CA TYR A 63 -7.98 -1.91 -9.66
C TYR A 63 -7.78 -0.41 -9.87
N SER A 64 -6.81 -0.13 -10.72
CA SER A 64 -6.29 1.20 -10.98
C SER A 64 -5.89 1.37 -12.44
N GLY A 65 -5.52 2.59 -12.78
CA GLY A 65 -5.08 2.94 -14.12
C GLY A 65 -6.22 3.12 -15.10
N LEU A 66 -5.82 3.47 -16.30
CA LEU A 66 -6.64 3.98 -17.38
C LEU A 66 -7.78 3.04 -17.79
N GLY A 67 -7.48 1.75 -17.84
CA GLY A 67 -8.41 0.68 -18.18
C GLY A 67 -8.77 -0.21 -16.99
N CYS A 68 -8.46 0.20 -15.76
CA CYS A 68 -8.72 -0.60 -14.56
C CYS A 68 -8.05 -1.97 -14.53
N THR A 69 -6.84 -2.08 -15.08
CA THR A 69 -6.09 -3.35 -15.12
C THR A 69 -4.86 -3.34 -14.21
N LEU A 70 -4.53 -2.22 -13.58
CA LEU A 70 -3.39 -2.14 -12.66
C LEU A 70 -3.83 -2.60 -11.27
N LEU A 71 -3.09 -3.54 -10.69
CA LEU A 71 -3.33 -4.03 -9.33
C LEU A 71 -2.57 -3.19 -8.30
N PRO A 72 -3.02 -3.15 -7.04
CA PRO A 72 -2.24 -2.60 -5.95
C PRO A 72 -0.97 -3.43 -5.74
N SER A 73 0.03 -2.83 -5.13
CA SER A 73 1.25 -3.54 -4.75
C SER A 73 1.56 -3.24 -3.29
N ILE A 74 2.12 -4.24 -2.60
CA ILE A 74 2.79 -4.01 -1.32
C ILE A 74 4.25 -3.73 -1.67
N SER A 75 4.83 -2.67 -1.12
CA SER A 75 6.25 -2.37 -1.25
C SER A 75 6.99 -2.55 0.06
N PHE A 76 6.31 -2.43 1.20
CA PHE A 76 6.94 -2.46 2.51
C PHE A 76 6.02 -3.00 3.59
N VAL A 77 6.61 -3.73 4.54
CA VAL A 77 5.97 -4.31 5.73
C VAL A 77 6.82 -3.93 6.94
N SER A 78 6.23 -3.28 7.94
CA SER A 78 6.96 -2.93 9.16
C SER A 78 6.07 -2.83 10.41
N PRO A 79 6.54 -3.34 11.57
CA PRO A 79 7.71 -4.20 11.68
C PRO A 79 7.48 -5.55 10.97
N SER A 80 8.56 -6.20 10.54
CA SER A 80 8.52 -7.56 9.96
C SER A 80 8.66 -8.65 11.02
N LEU A 81 8.59 -8.28 12.30
CA LEU A 81 8.64 -9.19 13.43
C LEU A 81 7.65 -8.76 14.50
N GLY A 82 7.27 -9.69 15.36
CA GLY A 82 6.49 -9.39 16.55
C GLY A 82 6.22 -10.61 17.41
N TYR A 83 5.52 -10.39 18.50
CA TYR A 83 5.50 -11.34 19.61
C TYR A 83 4.50 -12.48 19.41
N ALA A 84 4.83 -13.67 19.91
CA ALA A 84 4.00 -14.86 19.85
C ALA A 84 2.59 -14.69 20.46
N THR A 85 2.41 -13.76 21.40
CA THR A 85 1.09 -13.42 21.96
C THR A 85 0.18 -12.66 21.00
N GLY A 86 0.71 -12.20 19.86
CA GLY A 86 0.04 -11.29 18.95
C GLY A 86 -0.01 -9.85 19.48
N GLY A 87 -0.72 -8.99 18.75
CA GLY A 87 -0.94 -7.59 19.10
C GLY A 87 0.10 -6.62 18.55
N THR A 88 1.17 -7.09 17.92
CA THR A 88 2.11 -6.20 17.22
C THR A 88 1.38 -5.49 16.08
N THR A 89 1.37 -4.16 16.11
CA THR A 89 0.78 -3.32 15.06
C THR A 89 1.72 -3.30 13.85
N VAL A 90 1.30 -3.95 12.76
CA VAL A 90 2.02 -4.02 11.50
C VAL A 90 1.44 -3.01 10.52
N SER A 91 2.31 -2.30 9.82
CA SER A 91 1.98 -1.33 8.77
C SER A 91 2.44 -1.84 7.42
N LEU A 92 1.55 -1.79 6.44
CA LEU A 92 1.79 -2.10 5.04
C LEU A 92 1.76 -0.81 4.22
N ARG A 93 2.79 -0.59 3.40
CA ARG A 93 2.87 0.50 2.41
C ARG A 93 3.00 -0.07 1.02
N GLY A 94 2.60 0.72 0.03
CA GLY A 94 2.55 0.25 -1.33
C GLY A 94 1.80 1.19 -2.27
N LEU A 95 1.65 0.79 -3.53
CA LEU A 95 0.94 1.58 -4.52
C LEU A 95 -0.54 1.20 -4.53
N PHE A 96 -1.40 2.21 -4.67
CA PHE A 96 -2.85 2.05 -4.82
C PHE A 96 -3.57 1.33 -3.68
N LEU A 97 -2.94 1.20 -2.50
CA LEU A 97 -3.54 0.55 -1.32
C LEU A 97 -4.84 1.25 -0.89
N GLY A 98 -4.96 2.56 -1.08
CA GLY A 98 -6.17 3.34 -0.79
C GLY A 98 -7.28 3.27 -1.85
N GLY A 99 -7.11 2.47 -2.91
CA GLY A 99 -7.96 2.49 -4.10
C GLY A 99 -7.77 3.77 -4.93
N GLY A 100 -7.43 3.64 -6.21
CA GLY A 100 -7.20 4.82 -7.04
C GLY A 100 -7.54 4.64 -8.50
N CYS A 101 -8.53 5.40 -8.98
CA CYS A 101 -8.43 6.15 -10.25
C CYS A 101 -9.56 7.18 -10.23
N CYS A 102 -9.49 8.39 -10.78
CA CYS A 102 -8.51 9.17 -11.52
C CYS A 102 -8.90 10.63 -11.22
N THR A 103 -7.96 11.56 -11.08
CA THR A 103 -8.33 12.99 -11.00
C THR A 103 -8.75 13.49 -12.37
N SER A 104 -9.79 14.34 -12.42
CA SER A 104 -10.00 15.20 -13.58
C SER A 104 -8.96 16.31 -13.51
N LEU A 105 -8.06 16.36 -14.48
CA LEU A 105 -7.15 17.50 -14.66
C LEU A 105 -7.84 18.51 -15.57
N THR A 106 -8.31 19.61 -14.98
CA THR A 106 -8.76 20.78 -15.75
C THR A 106 -7.53 21.51 -16.30
N ALA A 107 -7.63 22.06 -17.51
CA ALA A 107 -6.54 22.83 -18.12
C ALA A 107 -6.09 23.97 -17.19
N GLY A 108 -4.79 24.02 -16.87
CA GLY A 108 -4.22 24.98 -15.92
C GLY A 108 -4.14 24.51 -14.47
N ALA A 109 -4.60 23.29 -14.15
CA ALA A 109 -4.43 22.69 -12.82
C ALA A 109 -3.04 22.05 -12.65
N GLU A 110 -2.47 22.16 -11.45
CA GLU A 110 -1.27 21.41 -11.03
C GLU A 110 -1.58 19.89 -11.03
N LEU A 111 -0.63 19.08 -11.50
CA LEU A 111 -0.73 17.61 -11.47
C LEU A 111 -0.81 17.10 -10.03
N ARG A 112 -2.03 16.91 -9.52
CA ARG A 112 -2.25 16.27 -8.23
C ARG A 112 -2.66 14.82 -8.41
N PHE A 113 -1.81 13.91 -7.94
CA PHE A 113 -2.13 12.50 -7.73
C PHE A 113 -3.05 12.37 -6.52
N ILE A 114 -4.33 12.72 -6.66
CA ILE A 114 -5.32 12.51 -5.61
C ILE A 114 -5.90 11.12 -5.88
N SER A 115 -5.56 10.12 -5.06
CA SER A 115 -6.36 8.90 -5.08
C SER A 115 -7.79 9.27 -4.67
N ASP A 116 -8.77 8.63 -5.32
CA ASP A 116 -10.19 8.94 -5.16
C ASP A 116 -10.57 9.04 -3.67
N PRO A 117 -10.94 10.25 -3.17
CA PRO A 117 -11.28 10.44 -1.76
C PRO A 117 -12.43 9.53 -1.29
N ALA A 118 -13.38 9.18 -2.17
CA ALA A 118 -14.47 8.27 -1.85
C ALA A 118 -13.98 6.83 -1.67
N LYS A 119 -12.92 6.42 -2.38
CA LYS A 119 -12.26 5.12 -2.18
C LYS A 119 -11.33 5.11 -0.97
N ARG A 120 -10.66 6.25 -0.69
CA ARG A 120 -9.92 6.46 0.58
C ARG A 120 -10.82 6.44 1.81
N SER A 121 -12.12 6.73 1.65
CA SER A 121 -13.10 6.71 2.73
C SER A 121 -13.45 5.30 3.22
N GLN A 122 -12.93 4.24 2.57
CA GLN A 122 -13.14 2.87 3.01
C GLN A 122 -12.07 2.46 4.02
N SER A 123 -12.45 2.41 5.29
CA SER A 123 -11.52 2.33 6.41
C SER A 123 -10.91 0.95 6.66
N SER A 124 -11.30 -0.10 5.95
CA SER A 124 -10.88 -1.47 6.26
C SER A 124 -10.50 -2.35 5.06
N TYR A 125 -9.45 -3.15 5.21
CA TYR A 125 -8.94 -4.15 4.26
C TYR A 125 -8.91 -5.53 4.89
N THR A 126 -8.88 -6.57 4.06
CA THR A 126 -8.68 -7.95 4.52
C THR A 126 -7.26 -8.39 4.19
N ILE A 127 -6.52 -8.76 5.23
CA ILE A 127 -5.18 -9.34 5.16
C ILE A 127 -5.31 -10.82 5.48
N TYR A 128 -4.53 -11.64 4.81
CA TYR A 128 -4.47 -13.08 5.00
C TYR A 128 -3.13 -13.43 5.66
N TRP A 129 -3.23 -13.86 6.92
CA TRP A 129 -2.12 -14.23 7.78
C TRP A 129 -1.74 -15.69 7.58
N GLY A 130 -0.58 -15.94 6.99
CA GLY A 130 -0.15 -17.28 6.58
C GLY A 130 -0.48 -17.58 5.11
N GLY A 131 -0.73 -16.55 4.30
CA GLY A 131 -1.10 -16.65 2.90
C GLY A 131 -2.59 -16.96 2.67
N GLN A 132 -2.96 -17.22 1.42
CA GLN A 132 -4.33 -17.43 0.91
C GLN A 132 -5.22 -18.32 1.78
N ALA A 133 -4.67 -19.42 2.28
CA ALA A 133 -5.36 -20.42 3.10
C ALA A 133 -5.28 -20.12 4.61
N GLY A 134 -4.65 -19.00 4.97
CA GLY A 134 -4.42 -18.55 6.32
C GLY A 134 -5.61 -17.79 6.92
N THR A 135 -5.35 -17.14 8.04
CA THR A 135 -6.37 -16.45 8.82
C THR A 135 -6.67 -15.07 8.22
N ALA A 136 -7.93 -14.80 7.90
CA ALA A 136 -8.37 -13.47 7.51
C ALA A 136 -8.36 -12.53 8.73
N ILE A 137 -7.68 -11.40 8.60
CA ILE A 137 -7.57 -10.34 9.59
C ILE A 137 -7.97 -9.00 8.97
N THR A 138 -8.69 -8.19 9.74
CA THR A 138 -9.09 -6.86 9.31
C THR A 138 -7.96 -5.87 9.58
N GLY A 139 -7.49 -5.19 8.54
CA GLY A 139 -6.64 -4.01 8.65
C GLY A 139 -7.43 -2.73 8.43
N SER A 140 -6.90 -1.61 8.89
CA SER A 140 -7.46 -0.29 8.71
C SER A 140 -6.58 0.60 7.84
N TYR A 141 -7.20 1.43 6.99
CA TYR A 141 -6.47 2.42 6.22
C TYR A 141 -6.18 3.66 7.08
N ASP A 142 -4.92 4.07 7.13
CA ASP A 142 -4.49 5.35 7.68
C ASP A 142 -4.16 6.28 6.51
N SER A 143 -5.10 7.17 6.17
CA SER A 143 -4.98 8.11 5.06
C SER A 143 -3.98 9.24 5.33
N THR A 144 -3.59 9.48 6.59
CA THR A 144 -2.58 10.47 6.94
C THR A 144 -1.18 9.97 6.58
N ASN A 145 -0.92 8.67 6.78
CA ASN A 145 0.38 8.06 6.55
C ASN A 145 0.45 7.20 5.27
N ASP A 146 -0.67 7.07 4.56
CA ASP A 146 -0.86 6.22 3.38
C ASP A 146 -0.45 4.77 3.63
N VAL A 147 -0.94 4.20 4.73
CA VAL A 147 -0.59 2.84 5.17
C VAL A 147 -1.84 2.03 5.53
N VAL A 148 -1.77 0.71 5.40
CA VAL A 148 -2.74 -0.21 6.00
C VAL A 148 -2.16 -0.77 7.29
N LYS A 149 -2.85 -0.61 8.41
CA LYS A 149 -2.42 -1.10 9.73
C LYS A 149 -3.26 -2.30 10.15
N PHE A 150 -2.65 -3.29 10.78
CA PHE A 150 -3.36 -4.41 11.39
C PHE A 150 -2.61 -4.92 12.62
N GLN A 151 -3.26 -5.70 13.47
CA GLN A 151 -2.61 -6.39 14.58
C GLN A 151 -2.30 -7.83 14.21
N SER A 152 -1.06 -8.25 14.45
CA SER A 152 -0.66 -9.65 14.30
C SER A 152 -1.48 -10.55 15.23
N PRO A 153 -2.02 -11.68 14.73
CA PRO A 153 -2.54 -12.75 15.57
C PRO A 153 -1.47 -13.39 16.45
N ALA A 154 -1.90 -14.06 17.50
CA ALA A 154 -1.04 -14.96 18.26
C ALA A 154 -0.58 -16.13 17.38
N ALA A 155 0.68 -16.52 17.53
CA ALA A 155 1.31 -17.56 16.73
C ALA A 155 2.48 -18.20 17.49
N THR A 156 2.99 -19.33 17.00
CA THR A 156 4.10 -20.04 17.65
C THR A 156 5.43 -19.35 17.36
N VAL A 157 6.29 -19.21 18.36
CA VAL A 157 7.66 -18.67 18.21
C VAL A 157 8.43 -19.43 17.11
N GLY A 158 9.18 -18.70 16.30
CA GLY A 158 9.96 -19.23 15.16
C GLY A 158 9.13 -19.43 13.88
N THR A 159 7.82 -19.17 13.91
CA THR A 159 7.00 -19.25 12.71
C THR A 159 7.31 -18.06 11.78
N LYS A 160 7.49 -18.35 10.49
CA LYS A 160 7.52 -17.34 9.43
C LYS A 160 6.17 -17.31 8.73
N VAL A 161 5.56 -16.13 8.68
CA VAL A 161 4.20 -15.94 8.21
C VAL A 161 4.21 -15.14 6.92
N SER A 162 3.61 -15.68 5.85
CA SER A 162 3.35 -14.93 4.62
C SER A 162 2.22 -13.93 4.85
N LEU A 163 2.40 -12.71 4.36
CA LEU A 163 1.36 -11.67 4.36
C LEU A 163 0.88 -11.41 2.95
N GLU A 164 -0.43 -11.51 2.79
CA GLU A 164 -1.12 -11.28 1.52
C GLU A 164 -2.35 -10.43 1.79
N MET A 165 -2.69 -9.52 0.87
CA MET A 165 -3.86 -8.67 1.00
C MET A 165 -4.80 -8.88 -0.18
N THR A 166 -6.10 -8.82 0.08
CA THR A 166 -7.11 -8.79 -0.97
C THR A 166 -7.90 -7.49 -0.94
N PHE A 167 -8.33 -7.07 -2.12
CA PHE A 167 -9.10 -5.85 -2.35
C PHE A 167 -10.45 -6.12 -3.01
N ASP A 168 -10.68 -7.33 -3.52
CA ASP A 168 -11.88 -7.73 -4.25
C ASP A 168 -12.61 -8.88 -3.55
N GLY A 169 -12.46 -8.98 -2.23
CA GLY A 169 -13.15 -9.99 -1.43
C GLY A 169 -12.58 -11.40 -1.57
N GLY A 170 -11.29 -11.52 -1.94
CA GLY A 170 -10.57 -12.79 -2.05
C GLY A 170 -10.56 -13.39 -3.45
N ALA A 171 -10.85 -12.61 -4.50
CA ALA A 171 -10.72 -13.09 -5.88
C ALA A 171 -9.28 -12.89 -6.42
N SER A 172 -8.60 -11.84 -5.95
CA SER A 172 -7.19 -11.56 -6.22
C SER A 172 -6.47 -11.14 -4.95
N PHE A 173 -5.16 -11.38 -4.95
CA PHE A 173 -4.32 -11.16 -3.81
C PHE A 173 -2.97 -10.59 -4.22
N VAL A 174 -2.45 -9.75 -3.35
CA VAL A 174 -1.17 -9.07 -3.54
C VAL A 174 -0.25 -9.35 -2.38
N SER A 175 1.02 -9.57 -2.71
CA SER A 175 2.10 -9.79 -1.76
C SER A 175 3.38 -9.22 -2.34
N ASN A 176 4.30 -8.83 -1.45
CA ASN A 176 5.69 -8.55 -1.81
C ASN A 176 6.63 -9.70 -1.44
N GLY A 177 6.08 -10.85 -1.01
CA GLY A 177 6.86 -11.99 -0.52
C GLY A 177 7.51 -11.77 0.84
N ALA A 178 7.25 -10.64 1.52
CA ALA A 178 7.75 -10.41 2.86
C ALA A 178 7.17 -11.44 3.84
N GLN A 179 8.01 -11.87 4.76
CA GLN A 179 7.63 -12.77 5.83
C GLN A 179 7.66 -12.02 7.16
N PHE A 180 6.62 -12.23 7.96
CA PHE A 180 6.58 -11.79 9.34
C PHE A 180 7.13 -12.89 10.25
N GLU A 181 8.12 -12.57 11.06
CA GLU A 181 8.73 -13.51 11.99
C GLU A 181 8.13 -13.39 13.39
N VAL A 182 7.71 -14.52 13.93
CA VAL A 182 7.14 -14.59 15.29
C VAL A 182 8.25 -14.86 16.28
N VAL A 183 8.50 -13.91 17.17
CA VAL A 183 9.55 -13.98 18.19
C VAL A 183 8.93 -14.04 19.59
N ASP A 184 9.75 -14.40 20.58
CA ASP A 184 9.36 -14.33 21.99
C ASP A 184 9.72 -12.96 22.60
N PHE A 185 9.23 -12.67 23.80
CA PHE A 185 9.55 -11.42 24.49
C PHE A 185 11.02 -11.35 24.91
N PRO A 186 11.62 -10.14 24.87
CA PRO A 186 12.94 -9.94 25.45
C PRO A 186 12.92 -10.22 26.95
N THR A 187 13.93 -10.91 27.45
CA THR A 187 14.09 -11.13 28.89
C THR A 187 15.31 -10.38 29.40
N VAL A 188 15.15 -9.59 30.46
CA VAL A 188 16.26 -8.95 31.16
C VAL A 188 16.76 -9.91 32.24
N LEU A 189 18.04 -10.24 32.20
CA LEU A 189 18.69 -11.13 33.15
C LEU A 189 19.44 -10.34 34.23
N SER A 190 20.18 -9.30 33.86
CA SER A 190 20.91 -8.48 34.81
C SER A 190 21.15 -7.05 34.31
N VAL A 191 21.43 -6.15 35.25
CA VAL A 191 21.77 -4.75 34.98
C VAL A 191 22.98 -4.39 35.84
N TYR A 192 24.00 -3.78 35.24
CA TYR A 192 25.21 -3.37 35.96
C TYR A 192 25.78 -2.04 35.41
N PRO A 193 26.20 -1.10 36.28
CA PRO A 193 26.03 -1.11 37.74
C PRO A 193 24.56 -0.89 38.15
N THR A 194 24.18 -1.37 39.34
CA THR A 194 22.81 -1.23 39.88
C THR A 194 22.55 0.12 40.58
N SER A 195 23.55 1.00 40.62
CA SER A 195 23.47 2.32 41.22
C SER A 195 24.46 3.29 40.56
N GLY A 196 24.15 4.59 40.58
CA GLY A 196 25.00 5.65 40.05
C GLY A 196 24.79 6.99 40.79
N PRO A 197 25.67 7.99 40.59
CA PRO A 197 25.52 9.31 41.21
C PRO A 197 24.24 10.01 40.76
N ARG A 198 23.66 10.83 41.65
CA ARG A 198 22.47 11.67 41.32
C ARG A 198 22.72 12.62 40.15
N ALA A 199 23.98 12.96 39.89
CA ALA A 199 24.39 13.81 38.78
C ALA A 199 24.17 13.18 37.40
N GLY A 200 24.02 11.85 37.29
CA GLY A 200 23.83 11.16 36.01
C GLY A 200 25.09 10.46 35.48
N ASP A 201 25.17 10.30 34.15
CA ASP A 201 26.31 9.79 33.37
C ASP A 201 26.81 8.37 33.69
N THR A 202 26.04 7.59 34.46
CA THR A 202 26.35 6.18 34.69
C THR A 202 25.97 5.37 33.47
N GLN A 203 26.96 4.88 32.73
CA GLN A 203 26.72 3.91 31.66
C GLN A 203 26.26 2.59 32.28
N VAL A 204 25.08 2.14 31.85
CA VAL A 204 24.46 0.91 32.34
C VAL A 204 24.52 -0.16 31.25
N THR A 205 25.01 -1.34 31.62
CA THR A 205 24.95 -2.54 30.79
C THR A 205 23.75 -3.38 31.21
N VAL A 206 22.87 -3.67 30.26
CA VAL A 206 21.74 -4.59 30.43
C VAL A 206 22.08 -5.89 29.74
N THR A 207 22.14 -6.98 30.49
CA THR A 207 22.29 -8.34 29.94
C THR A 207 20.93 -9.00 29.87
N GLY A 208 20.61 -9.60 28.74
CA GLY A 208 19.34 -10.24 28.49
C GLY A 208 19.38 -11.14 27.26
N THR A 209 18.23 -11.69 26.90
CA THR A 209 18.04 -12.45 25.66
C THR A 209 17.00 -11.78 24.77
N LEU A 210 17.06 -12.06 23.47
CA LEU A 210 16.07 -11.64 22.46
C LEU A 210 15.88 -10.11 22.38
N PHE A 211 16.96 -9.36 22.57
CA PHE A 211 16.99 -7.96 22.18
C PHE A 211 17.12 -7.86 20.66
N HIS A 212 16.10 -7.26 20.04
CA HIS A 212 16.02 -6.99 18.61
C HIS A 212 16.00 -5.47 18.39
N ASP A 213 16.54 -5.03 17.26
CA ASP A 213 16.68 -3.65 16.81
C ASP A 213 15.41 -3.06 16.17
#